data_AF-A0AAW1SWM8-F1
#
_entry.id   AF-A0AAW1SWM8-F1
#
_cell.length_a   1.000
_cell.length_b   1.000
_cell.length_c   1.000
_cell.angle_alpha   90.00
_cell.angle_beta   90.00
_cell.angle_gamma   90.00
#
_symmetry.space_group_name_H-M   'P 1'
#
loop_
_entity.id
_entity.type
_entity.pdbx_description
1 polymer ?
#
loop_
_entity_poly.entity_id
_entity_poly.type
_entity_poly.pdbx_seq_one_letter_code
_entity_poly.pdbx_strand_id
1 'polypeptide(L)'
;MQGLVDKSKGISSSMTLVTTKGGAIHIQVDGGAVQLACEMRGLQVFPSSVADTAVHLAATSAEGRLKEAAEKGQSASVCLLAKHFGKSLQGSQLTQPAQLLCGIGENLGYVHLLFVFRNPLSEAGYDDNMSLSFKLPVREDP
;
A
#
# COMPACT_ATOMS: atom_id res chain seq x y z
N MET A 1 7.16 -6.05 -4.67
CA MET A 1 6.60 -5.81 -3.31
C MET A 1 6.79 -7.00 -2.37
N GLN A 2 6.34 -8.23 -2.70
CA GLN A 2 6.49 -9.42 -1.82
C GLN A 2 7.92 -9.61 -1.27
N GLY A 3 8.93 -9.67 -2.15
CA GLY A 3 10.32 -9.89 -1.72
C GLY A 3 10.90 -8.81 -0.80
N LEU A 4 10.39 -7.57 -0.90
CA LEU A 4 10.77 -6.49 0.03
C LEU A 4 10.20 -6.76 1.43
N VAL A 5 8.91 -7.11 1.50
CA VAL A 5 8.20 -7.38 2.75
C VAL A 5 8.75 -8.63 3.44
N ASP A 6 9.16 -9.64 2.68
CA ASP A 6 9.76 -10.85 3.26
C ASP A 6 11.12 -10.56 3.90
N LYS A 7 11.94 -9.71 3.29
CA LYS A 7 13.22 -9.27 3.86
C LYS A 7 13.03 -8.37 5.07
N SER A 8 12.03 -7.50 5.05
CA SER A 8 11.78 -6.52 6.12
C SER A 8 11.33 -7.17 7.44
N LYS A 9 10.72 -8.37 7.40
CA LYS A 9 10.35 -9.16 8.59
C LYS A 9 11.52 -9.54 9.49
N GLY A 10 12.75 -9.59 8.94
CA GLY A 10 13.95 -9.84 9.72
C GLY A 10 14.42 -8.63 10.54
N ILE A 11 13.91 -7.43 10.23
CA ILE A 11 14.26 -6.17 10.91
C ILE A 11 13.24 -5.88 12.01
N SER A 12 11.95 -5.95 11.68
CA SER A 12 10.87 -5.71 12.64
C SER A 12 9.63 -6.54 12.33
N SER A 13 8.84 -6.81 13.37
CA SER A 13 7.55 -7.47 13.26
C SER A 13 6.42 -6.53 12.83
N SER A 14 6.60 -5.22 13.04
CA SER A 14 5.73 -4.15 12.58
C SER A 14 6.30 -3.47 11.33
N MET A 15 5.41 -2.85 10.55
CA MET A 15 5.76 -1.99 9.43
C MET A 15 4.82 -0.80 9.36
N THR A 16 5.35 0.35 9.00
CA THR A 16 4.56 1.53 8.63
C THR A 16 4.27 1.45 7.14
N LEU A 17 3.00 1.58 6.78
CA LEU A 17 2.53 1.67 5.40
C LEU A 17 1.91 3.05 5.21
N VAL A 18 2.37 3.76 4.18
CA VAL A 18 1.83 5.06 3.80
C VAL A 18 1.36 5.01 2.36
N THR A 19 0.15 5.48 2.09
CA THR A 19 -0.33 5.75 0.73
C THR A 19 -0.46 7.25 0.52
N THR A 20 -0.29 7.71 -0.72
CA THR A 20 -0.43 9.12 -1.09
C THR A 20 -1.41 9.30 -2.23
N LYS A 21 -2.12 10.44 -2.24
CA LYS A 21 -3.00 10.82 -3.35
C LYS A 21 -2.25 11.02 -4.68
N GLY A 22 -0.93 11.27 -4.60
CA GLY A 22 -0.04 11.40 -5.76
C GLY A 22 0.46 10.07 -6.35
N GLY A 23 -0.05 8.92 -5.91
CA GLY A 23 0.30 7.63 -6.51
C GLY A 23 1.65 7.09 -6.05
N ALA A 24 1.99 7.30 -4.78
CA ALA A 24 3.12 6.66 -4.12
C ALA A 24 2.69 5.84 -2.90
N ILE A 25 3.37 4.72 -2.68
CA ILE A 25 3.29 3.92 -1.47
C ILE A 25 4.67 3.90 -0.80
N HIS A 26 4.70 4.11 0.51
CA HIS A 26 5.91 3.99 1.31
C HIS A 26 5.75 2.83 2.28
N ILE A 27 6.81 2.04 2.38
CA ILE A 27 6.92 0.96 3.35
C ILE A 27 8.15 1.24 4.19
N GLN A 28 7.98 1.28 5.51
CA GLN A 28 9.07 1.47 6.45
C GLN A 28 9.03 0.40 7.54
N VAL A 29 10.20 -0.09 7.91
CA VAL A 29 10.42 -0.91 9.11
C VAL A 29 11.56 -0.32 9.92
N ASP A 30 11.41 -0.35 11.23
CA ASP A 30 12.41 0.14 12.18
C ASP A 30 12.71 -0.97 13.20
N GLY A 31 13.98 -1.38 13.25
CA GLY A 31 14.52 -2.35 14.20
C GLY A 31 15.39 -1.72 15.29
N GLY A 32 15.31 -0.40 15.49
CA GLY A 32 16.09 0.37 16.46
C GLY A 32 17.51 0.68 15.99
N ALA A 33 18.29 -0.34 15.62
CA ALA A 33 19.65 -0.16 15.12
C ALA A 33 19.70 0.08 13.60
N VAL A 34 18.69 -0.40 12.87
CA VAL A 34 18.58 -0.31 11.42
C VAL A 34 17.14 0.04 11.06
N GLN A 35 17.01 1.00 10.16
CA GLN A 35 15.76 1.37 9.53
C GLN A 35 15.83 1.07 8.04
N LEU A 36 14.78 0.49 7.49
CA LEU A 36 14.63 0.27 6.06
C LEU A 36 13.35 0.92 5.59
N ALA A 37 13.48 1.81 4.60
CA ALA A 37 12.37 2.47 3.95
C ALA A 37 12.43 2.27 2.43
N CYS A 38 11.27 2.11 1.81
CA CYS A 38 11.12 1.99 0.37
C CYS A 38 9.95 2.85 -0.10
N GLU A 39 10.17 3.57 -1.18
CA GLU A 39 9.15 4.35 -1.89
C GLU A 39 8.93 3.71 -3.26
N MET A 40 7.68 3.41 -3.60
CA MET A 40 7.28 3.03 -4.96
C MET A 40 6.33 4.10 -5.51
N ARG A 41 6.69 4.69 -6.66
CA ARG A 41 6.00 5.84 -7.27
C ARG A 41 5.34 5.45 -8.60
N GLY A 42 4.46 6.31 -9.08
CA GLY A 42 3.80 6.14 -10.38
C GLY A 42 2.67 5.10 -10.33
N LEU A 43 2.13 4.84 -9.15
CA LEU A 43 0.99 3.97 -8.97
C LEU A 43 -0.29 4.72 -9.36
N GLN A 44 -1.22 4.01 -9.98
CA GLN A 44 -2.53 4.55 -10.29
C GLN A 44 -3.35 4.72 -9.00
N VAL A 45 -4.05 5.85 -8.88
CA VAL A 45 -4.89 6.16 -7.72
C VAL A 45 -6.35 6.07 -8.13
N PHE A 46 -7.16 5.44 -7.26
CA PHE A 46 -8.58 5.22 -7.46
C PHE A 46 -9.41 5.78 -6.29
N PRO A 47 -10.59 6.37 -6.57
CA PRO A 47 -11.03 6.80 -7.90
C PRO A 47 -10.11 7.91 -8.45
N SER A 48 -10.09 8.10 -9.77
CA SER A 48 -9.20 9.08 -10.42
C SER A 48 -9.40 10.51 -9.92
N SER A 49 -10.62 10.84 -9.48
CA SER A 49 -10.94 12.13 -8.87
C SER A 49 -10.10 12.43 -7.62
N VAL A 50 -9.64 11.40 -6.88
CA VAL A 50 -8.71 11.61 -5.76
C VAL A 50 -7.33 12.03 -6.27
N ALA A 51 -6.87 11.43 -7.37
CA ALA A 51 -5.60 11.77 -8.02
C ALA A 51 -5.60 13.23 -8.51
N ASP A 52 -6.74 13.70 -9.04
CA ASP A 52 -6.89 15.07 -9.54
C ASP A 52 -6.74 16.13 -8.44
N THR A 53 -7.00 15.75 -7.17
CA THR A 53 -6.77 16.62 -6.00
C THR A 53 -5.33 16.58 -5.48
N ALA A 54 -4.46 15.79 -6.09
CA ALA A 54 -3.07 15.65 -5.66
C ALA A 54 -2.29 16.94 -5.93
N VAL A 55 -1.67 17.48 -4.88
CA VAL A 55 -0.80 18.65 -5.01
C VAL A 55 0.60 18.19 -5.37
N HIS A 56 1.28 18.94 -6.24
CA HIS A 56 2.68 18.69 -6.56
C HIS A 56 3.56 18.78 -5.30
N LEU A 57 4.43 17.78 -5.13
CA LEU A 57 5.43 17.72 -4.08
C LEU A 57 6.76 18.24 -4.63
N ALA A 58 7.33 19.26 -4.00
CA ALA A 58 8.56 19.90 -4.44
C ALA A 58 9.82 19.13 -3.98
N ALA A 59 9.72 18.31 -2.93
CA ALA A 59 10.85 17.60 -2.37
C ALA A 59 11.47 16.58 -3.35
N THR A 60 12.81 16.56 -3.38
CA THR A 60 13.60 15.70 -4.27
C THR A 60 13.95 14.35 -3.64
N SER A 61 14.00 14.25 -2.31
CA SER A 61 14.22 12.99 -1.59
C SER A 61 12.90 12.27 -1.28
N ALA A 62 12.96 10.93 -1.14
CA ALA A 62 11.78 10.13 -0.79
C ALA A 62 11.21 10.50 0.58
N GLU A 63 12.08 10.70 1.57
CA GLU A 63 11.71 11.14 2.92
C GLU A 63 11.10 12.55 2.89
N GLY A 64 11.71 13.48 2.15
CA GLY A 64 11.18 14.84 2.00
C GLY A 64 9.80 14.85 1.38
N ARG A 65 9.57 14.04 0.33
CA ARG A 65 8.23 13.89 -0.29
C ARG A 65 7.21 13.31 0.68
N LEU A 66 7.59 12.29 1.44
CA LEU A 66 6.70 11.68 2.43
C LEU A 66 6.28 12.71 3.49
N LYS A 67 7.25 13.47 4.01
CA LYS A 67 7.01 14.55 4.98
C LYS A 67 6.11 15.64 4.40
N GLU A 68 6.42 16.13 3.20
CA GLU A 68 5.63 17.17 2.52
C GLU A 68 4.20 16.69 2.21
N ALA A 69 4.03 15.43 1.81
CA ALA A 69 2.72 14.84 1.59
C ALA A 69 1.89 14.77 2.88
N ALA A 70 2.53 14.43 4.01
CA ALA A 70 1.88 14.42 5.32
C ALA A 70 1.44 15.83 5.75
N GLU A 71 2.34 16.82 5.65
CA GLU A 71 2.05 18.22 5.97
C GLU A 71 0.90 18.80 5.14
N LYS A 72 0.78 18.40 3.87
CA LYS A 72 -0.28 18.82 2.96
C LYS A 72 -1.58 17.99 3.06
N GLY A 73 -1.66 17.02 3.98
CA GLY A 73 -2.82 16.13 4.10
C GLY A 73 -3.06 15.24 2.86
N GLN A 74 -1.98 14.93 2.12
CA GLN A 74 -1.99 14.15 0.88
C GLN A 74 -1.58 12.68 1.11
N SER A 75 -1.35 12.28 2.36
CA SER A 75 -0.97 10.92 2.73
C SER A 75 -1.83 10.34 3.86
N ALA A 76 -2.03 9.03 3.84
CA ALA A 76 -2.54 8.27 4.97
C ALA A 76 -1.46 7.29 5.44
N SER A 77 -1.21 7.22 6.75
CA SER A 77 -0.15 6.39 7.36
C SER A 77 -0.74 5.51 8.45
N VAL A 78 -0.35 4.23 8.45
CA VAL A 78 -0.76 3.25 9.46
C VAL A 78 0.36 2.29 9.81
N CYS A 79 0.36 1.79 11.04
CA CYS A 79 1.23 0.71 11.49
C CYS A 79 0.49 -0.63 11.43
N LEU A 80 1.15 -1.70 10.96
CA LEU A 80 0.56 -3.04 10.92
C LEU A 80 1.62 -4.12 11.09
N LEU A 81 1.16 -5.36 11.26
CA LEU A 81 2.05 -6.51 11.29
C LEU A 81 2.60 -6.84 9.90
N ALA A 82 3.93 -6.80 9.77
CA ALA A 82 4.63 -7.16 8.54
C ALA A 82 4.29 -8.59 8.07
N LYS A 83 4.06 -9.52 9.02
CA LYS A 83 3.60 -10.89 8.70
C LYS A 83 2.22 -10.94 8.03
N HIS A 84 1.28 -10.07 8.42
CA HIS A 84 -0.07 -10.07 7.85
C HIS A 84 -0.06 -9.46 6.45
N PHE A 85 0.66 -8.36 6.27
CA PHE A 85 0.88 -7.77 4.96
C PHE A 85 1.56 -8.76 4.01
N GLY A 86 2.65 -9.39 4.45
CA GLY A 86 3.36 -10.37 3.64
C GLY A 86 2.50 -11.58 3.24
N LYS A 87 1.62 -12.09 4.12
CA LYS A 87 0.72 -13.21 3.80
C LYS A 87 -0.37 -12.83 2.81
N SER A 88 -0.97 -11.65 2.96
CA SER A 88 -1.98 -11.19 2.01
C SER A 88 -1.40 -10.98 0.60
N LEU A 89 -0.16 -10.48 0.51
CA LEU A 89 0.55 -10.36 -0.77
C LEU A 89 0.88 -11.72 -1.43
N GLN A 90 1.06 -12.80 -0.66
CA GLN A 90 1.26 -14.14 -1.24
C GLN A 90 0.07 -14.58 -2.08
N GLY A 91 -1.14 -14.10 -1.77
CA GLY A 91 -2.33 -14.29 -2.61
C GLY A 91 -2.07 -13.88 -4.06
N SER A 92 -1.30 -12.81 -4.31
CA SER A 92 -1.04 -12.31 -5.67
C SER A 92 -0.22 -13.29 -6.51
N GLN A 93 0.67 -14.03 -5.86
CA GLN A 93 1.53 -15.00 -6.52
C GLN A 93 0.75 -16.28 -6.88
N LEU A 94 -0.22 -16.65 -6.05
CA LEU A 94 -1.01 -17.86 -6.19
C LEU A 94 -2.20 -17.70 -7.13
N THR A 95 -2.86 -16.53 -7.10
CA THR A 95 -4.11 -16.31 -7.84
C THR A 95 -3.91 -15.48 -9.11
N GLN A 96 -2.74 -14.87 -9.30
CA GLN A 96 -2.40 -14.04 -10.47
C GLN A 96 -3.50 -13.03 -10.85
N PRO A 97 -3.87 -12.12 -9.94
CA PRO A 97 -4.91 -11.14 -10.22
C PRO A 97 -4.50 -10.23 -11.37
N ALA A 98 -5.50 -9.71 -12.10
CA ALA A 98 -5.31 -8.68 -13.11
C ALA A 98 -4.84 -7.35 -12.50
N GLN A 99 -5.37 -7.02 -11.31
CA GLN A 99 -5.00 -5.84 -10.55
C GLN A 99 -4.98 -6.15 -9.05
N LEU A 100 -4.06 -5.46 -8.34
CA LEU A 100 -4.01 -5.42 -6.89
C LEU A 100 -4.16 -3.98 -6.45
N LEU A 101 -5.27 -3.67 -5.79
CA LEU A 101 -5.51 -2.36 -5.19
C LEU A 101 -5.12 -2.41 -3.71
N CYS A 102 -4.49 -1.35 -3.23
CA CYS A 102 -4.10 -1.19 -1.84
C CYS A 102 -4.56 0.18 -1.35
N GLY A 103 -5.35 0.19 -0.28
CA GLY A 103 -5.85 1.42 0.33
C GLY A 103 -5.84 1.32 1.85
N ILE A 104 -5.91 2.48 2.51
CA ILE A 104 -6.15 2.56 3.95
C ILE A 104 -7.61 2.94 4.11
N GLY A 105 -8.34 2.15 4.90
CA GLY A 105 -9.76 2.34 5.14
C GLY A 105 -10.05 3.64 5.89
N GLU A 106 -11.33 4.03 5.88
CA GLU A 106 -11.82 5.19 6.64
C GLU A 106 -11.39 5.11 8.12
N ASN A 107 -11.09 6.26 8.70
CA ASN A 107 -10.61 6.40 10.09
C ASN A 107 -9.29 5.66 10.40
N LEU A 108 -8.49 5.30 9.37
CA LEU A 108 -7.20 4.62 9.56
C LEU A 108 -7.30 3.29 10.31
N GLY A 109 -8.45 2.62 10.28
CA GLY A 109 -8.70 1.41 11.10
C GLY A 109 -8.15 0.10 10.51
N TYR A 110 -7.96 0.04 9.18
CA TYR A 110 -7.47 -1.15 8.49
C TYR A 110 -6.79 -0.80 7.16
N VAL A 111 -5.91 -1.69 6.69
CA VAL A 111 -5.44 -1.71 5.31
C VAL A 111 -6.31 -2.66 4.50
N HIS A 112 -6.76 -2.22 3.33
CA HIS A 112 -7.56 -3.02 2.41
C HIS A 112 -6.72 -3.38 1.17
N LEU A 113 -6.62 -4.67 0.89
CA LEU A 113 -6.06 -5.19 -0.34
C LEU A 113 -7.18 -5.86 -1.13
N LEU A 114 -7.40 -5.42 -2.37
CA LEU A 114 -8.41 -5.95 -3.27
C LEU A 114 -7.75 -6.53 -4.52
N PHE A 115 -8.03 -7.79 -4.79
CA PHE A 115 -7.53 -8.57 -5.91
C PHE A 115 -8.66 -8.67 -6.93
N VAL A 116 -8.44 -8.07 -8.09
CA VAL A 116 -9.41 -8.05 -9.21
C VAL A 116 -8.91 -8.99 -10.28
N PHE A 117 -9.79 -9.86 -10.80
CA PHE A 117 -9.43 -10.88 -11.79
C PHE A 117 -9.93 -10.48 -13.18
N ARG A 118 -9.34 -11.09 -14.22
CA ARG A 118 -9.87 -10.96 -15.59
C ARG A 118 -10.88 -12.07 -15.83
N ASN A 119 -11.98 -11.74 -16.51
CA ASN A 119 -12.85 -12.74 -17.09
C ASN A 119 -12.34 -13.07 -18.51
N PRO A 120 -11.81 -14.27 -18.77
CA PRO A 120 -11.28 -14.63 -20.09
C PRO A 120 -12.37 -14.75 -21.16
N LEU A 121 -13.65 -14.78 -20.77
CA LEU A 121 -14.80 -14.91 -21.67
C LEU A 121 -15.50 -13.57 -21.94
N SER A 122 -14.99 -12.45 -21.40
CA SER A 122 -15.59 -11.13 -21.54
C SER A 122 -14.60 -10.12 -22.14
N GLU A 123 -15.05 -9.37 -23.14
CA GLU A 123 -14.30 -8.27 -23.76
C GLU A 123 -14.13 -7.06 -22.81
N ALA A 124 -14.89 -6.99 -21.71
CA ALA A 124 -14.80 -5.91 -20.71
C ALA A 124 -13.51 -5.94 -19.88
N GLY A 125 -12.75 -7.04 -19.94
CA GLY A 125 -11.40 -7.14 -19.38
C GLY A 125 -11.30 -7.50 -17.89
N TYR A 126 -12.28 -7.13 -17.05
CA TYR A 126 -12.35 -7.52 -15.63
C TYR A 126 -13.56 -8.41 -15.32
N ASP A 127 -13.42 -9.26 -14.30
CA ASP A 127 -14.50 -10.09 -13.79
C ASP A 127 -15.22 -9.40 -12.63
N ASP A 128 -16.43 -8.89 -12.88
CA ASP A 128 -17.25 -8.24 -11.85
C ASP A 128 -17.85 -9.24 -10.84
N ASN A 129 -17.80 -10.55 -11.13
CA ASN A 129 -18.37 -11.59 -10.26
C ASN A 129 -17.35 -12.18 -9.29
N MET A 130 -16.05 -11.91 -9.49
CA MET A 130 -14.99 -12.52 -8.69
C MET A 130 -13.97 -11.49 -8.20
N SER A 131 -13.85 -11.39 -6.88
CA SER A 131 -12.78 -10.65 -6.23
C SER A 131 -12.33 -11.36 -4.95
N LEU A 132 -11.10 -11.10 -4.53
CA LEU A 132 -10.57 -11.54 -3.24
C LEU A 132 -10.13 -10.30 -2.47
N SER A 133 -10.57 -10.18 -1.21
CA SER A 133 -10.18 -9.05 -0.35
C SER A 133 -9.53 -9.49 0.94
N PHE A 134 -8.51 -8.75 1.37
CA PHE A 134 -7.94 -8.85 2.70
C PHE A 134 -8.10 -7.51 3.42
N LYS A 135 -8.64 -7.55 4.64
CA LYS A 135 -8.63 -6.42 5.57
C LYS A 135 -7.65 -6.71 6.68
N LEU A 136 -6.59 -5.92 6.76
CA LEU A 136 -5.52 -6.09 7.74
C LEU A 136 -5.72 -5.09 8.89
N PRO A 137 -5.79 -5.54 10.15
CA PRO A 137 -5.97 -4.64 11.27
C PRO A 137 -4.74 -3.76 11.45
N VAL A 138 -4.98 -2.48 11.71
CA VAL A 138 -3.96 -1.52 12.13
C VAL A 138 -3.58 -1.82 13.58
N ARG A 139 -2.33 -1.52 13.93
CA ARG A 139 -1.83 -1.57 15.29
C ARG A 139 -1.61 -0.15 15.79
N GLU A 140 -1.90 0.06 17.07
CA GLU A 140 -1.38 1.21 17.78
C GLU A 140 0.15 1.06 17.85
N ASP A 141 0.86 2.17 17.62
CA ASP A 141 2.30 2.18 17.87
C ASP A 141 2.53 1.94 19.38
N PRO A 142 3.45 1.04 19.75
CA PRO A 142 3.80 0.80 21.15
C PRO A 142 4.48 2.00 21.81
#